data_AF-A0A975QLY5-F1
#
_entry.id   AF-A0A975QLY5-F1
#
_cell.length_a   1.000
_cell.length_b   1.000
_cell.length_c   1.000
_cell.angle_alpha   90.00
_cell.angle_beta   90.00
_cell.angle_gamma   90.00
#
_symmetry.space_group_name_H-M   'P 1'
#
loop_
_entity.id
_entity.type
_entity.pdbx_description
1 polymer ?
#
loop_
_entity_poly.entity_id
_entity_poly.type
_entity_poly.pdbx_seq_one_letter_code
_entity_poly.pdbx_strand_id
1 'polypeptide(L)'
;MDFLLEIVIELVGGILEGVFSEIIGDKNRGTNSLDKTIEINSLDETSYHESYIAGLLATTIAISYADDHKLDKEEKKMINHFIKNYKYDLSKKAKKNIKYIRRHKISRGNLNLIYIKLNIDGHMILKITNDIEHILKHSNKDISKQMELINEIRNANGYKF
;
A
#
# COMPACT_ATOMS: atom_id res chain seq x y z
N MET A 1 -4.95 30.40 3.11
CA MET A 1 -3.47 30.34 3.05
C MET A 1 -2.95 29.12 3.84
N ASP A 2 -3.82 28.14 4.12
CA ASP A 2 -3.62 27.11 5.14
C ASP A 2 -3.13 25.77 4.55
N PHE A 3 -3.21 25.60 3.23
CA PHE A 3 -2.86 24.36 2.52
C PHE A 3 -1.35 24.09 2.44
N LEU A 4 -0.52 25.14 2.39
CA LEU A 4 0.93 24.98 2.40
C LEU A 4 1.46 24.64 3.80
N LEU A 5 0.82 25.16 4.85
CA LEU A 5 1.17 24.82 6.24
C LEU A 5 0.83 23.36 6.56
N GLU A 6 -0.31 22.84 6.09
CA GLU A 6 -0.69 21.44 6.33
C GLU A 6 0.26 20.45 5.62
N ILE A 7 0.70 20.77 4.39
CA ILE A 7 1.68 19.97 3.64
C ILE A 7 3.07 20.03 4.28
N VAL A 8 3.51 21.20 4.75
CA VAL A 8 4.83 21.37 5.37
C VAL A 8 4.89 20.72 6.75
N ILE A 9 3.82 20.82 7.54
CA ILE A 9 3.72 20.15 8.85
C ILE A 9 3.63 18.62 8.68
N GLU A 10 2.91 18.10 7.66
CA GLU A 10 2.87 16.66 7.36
C GLU A 10 4.21 16.12 6.83
N LEU A 11 5.02 16.93 6.13
CA LEU A 11 6.34 16.51 5.65
C LEU A 11 7.35 16.37 6.79
N VAL A 12 7.29 17.28 7.78
CA VAL A 12 8.22 17.29 8.93
C VAL A 12 7.81 16.26 9.99
N GLY A 13 6.52 16.08 10.26
CA GLY A 13 6.04 15.06 11.21
C GLY A 13 6.32 13.63 10.76
N GLY A 14 6.20 13.36 9.45
CA GLY A 14 6.42 12.02 8.89
C GLY A 14 7.87 11.53 8.91
N ILE A 15 8.85 12.44 8.96
CA ILE A 15 10.27 12.09 9.09
C ILE A 15 10.61 11.80 10.57
N LEU A 16 9.99 12.51 11.51
CA LEU A 16 10.27 12.36 12.94
C LEU A 16 9.76 11.03 13.51
N GLU A 17 8.53 10.59 13.20
CA GLU A 17 7.99 9.32 13.75
C GLU A 17 8.70 8.06 13.21
N GLY A 18 9.20 8.13 11.96
CA GLY A 18 9.99 7.06 11.35
C GLY A 18 11.36 6.87 12.01
N VAL A 19 12.00 7.97 12.41
CA VAL A 19 13.31 7.93 13.08
C VAL A 19 13.19 7.58 14.57
N PHE A 20 12.12 8.01 15.26
CA PHE A 20 11.92 7.68 16.67
C PHE A 20 11.57 6.20 16.91
N SER A 21 10.87 5.55 15.97
CA SER A 21 10.56 4.12 16.07
C SER A 21 11.81 3.24 15.99
N GLU A 22 12.87 3.72 15.33
CA GLU A 22 14.17 3.02 15.24
C GLU A 22 15.03 3.24 16.50
N ILE A 23 14.93 4.40 17.16
CA ILE A 23 15.79 4.74 18.31
C ILE A 23 15.24 4.22 19.65
N ILE A 24 13.92 4.03 19.79
CA ILE A 24 13.30 3.59 21.06
C ILE A 24 13.09 2.06 21.13
N GLY A 25 13.35 1.34 20.04
CA GLY A 25 12.94 -0.05 19.84
C GLY A 25 13.74 -1.16 20.53
N ASP A 26 14.61 -0.89 21.51
CA ASP A 26 15.55 -1.92 22.03
C ASP A 26 15.55 -2.18 23.54
N LYS A 27 14.47 -1.84 24.28
CA LYS A 27 14.44 -2.15 25.74
C LYS A 27 13.23 -2.84 26.35
N ASN A 28 12.18 -3.19 25.60
CA ASN A 28 11.06 -3.94 26.20
C ASN A 28 10.62 -5.11 25.30
N ARG A 29 11.46 -6.14 25.22
CA ARG A 29 11.05 -7.50 24.81
C ARG A 29 10.30 -8.16 25.98
N GLY A 30 9.03 -7.83 26.11
CA GLY A 30 8.04 -8.60 26.86
C GLY A 30 7.03 -9.19 25.88
N THR A 31 7.12 -10.50 25.67
CA THR A 31 6.09 -11.41 25.12
C THR A 31 4.77 -10.76 24.68
N ASN A 32 4.62 -10.52 23.37
CA ASN A 32 3.37 -10.49 22.59
C ASN A 32 3.73 -10.13 21.13
N SER A 33 4.25 -11.11 20.38
CA SER A 33 4.82 -10.93 19.04
C SER A 33 3.97 -11.53 17.91
N LEU A 34 2.65 -11.38 17.99
CA LEU A 34 1.72 -11.58 16.88
C LEU A 34 0.80 -10.36 16.85
N ASP A 35 0.64 -9.74 15.68
CA ASP A 35 -0.04 -8.46 15.48
C ASP A 35 0.64 -7.21 16.06
N LYS A 36 1.61 -6.67 15.32
CA LYS A 36 1.53 -5.22 15.06
C LYS A 36 0.27 -5.02 14.21
N THR A 37 -0.86 -4.85 14.88
CA THR A 37 -2.21 -4.76 14.30
C THR A 37 -2.21 -3.80 13.12
N ILE A 38 -2.48 -4.33 11.92
CA ILE A 38 -2.74 -3.52 10.73
C ILE A 38 -4.02 -2.71 11.01
N GLU A 39 -3.90 -1.40 11.25
CA GLU A 39 -5.03 -0.51 11.58
C GLU A 39 -5.79 -0.05 10.32
N ILE A 40 -6.24 -1.03 9.54
CA ILE A 40 -7.16 -0.81 8.42
C ILE A 40 -8.55 -1.18 8.89
N ASN A 41 -9.50 -0.28 8.62
CA ASN A 41 -10.91 -0.53 8.90
C ASN A 41 -11.48 -1.44 7.81
N SER A 42 -12.31 -2.41 8.17
CA SER A 42 -12.93 -3.27 7.17
C SER A 42 -13.80 -2.46 6.21
N LEU A 43 -13.92 -2.89 4.96
CA LEU A 43 -14.70 -2.19 3.93
C LEU A 43 -16.00 -2.95 3.57
N ASP A 44 -16.49 -3.76 4.49
CA ASP A 44 -17.58 -4.75 4.30
C ASP A 44 -18.91 -4.18 3.75
N GLU A 45 -19.16 -2.87 3.90
CA GLU A 45 -20.35 -2.17 3.39
C GLU A 45 -20.07 -1.19 2.24
N THR A 46 -18.83 -1.13 1.74
CA THR A 46 -18.43 -0.15 0.71
C THR A 46 -18.48 -0.72 -0.71
N SER A 47 -18.57 0.17 -1.71
CA SER A 47 -18.69 -0.26 -3.11
C SER A 47 -17.44 -1.02 -3.56
N TYR A 48 -17.64 -2.02 -4.43
CA TYR A 48 -16.58 -2.78 -5.10
C TYR A 48 -15.47 -1.89 -5.68
N HIS A 49 -15.82 -0.67 -6.09
CA HIS A 49 -14.88 0.32 -6.61
C HIS A 49 -13.91 0.86 -5.56
N GLU A 50 -14.36 1.14 -4.32
CA GLU A 50 -13.50 1.64 -3.25
C GLU A 50 -12.50 0.59 -2.79
N SER A 51 -12.96 -0.65 -2.61
CA SER A 51 -12.11 -1.81 -2.30
C SER A 51 -11.05 -2.00 -3.37
N TYR A 52 -11.44 -1.92 -4.64
CA TYR A 52 -10.51 -1.98 -5.76
C TYR A 52 -9.43 -0.89 -5.70
N ILE A 53 -9.80 0.38 -5.48
CA ILE A 53 -8.83 1.48 -5.39
C ILE A 53 -7.88 1.29 -4.21
N ALA A 54 -8.40 0.96 -3.04
CA ALA A 54 -7.59 0.74 -1.84
C ALA A 54 -6.64 -0.46 -2.01
N GLY A 55 -7.13 -1.53 -2.64
CA GLY A 55 -6.34 -2.71 -3.02
C GLY A 55 -5.24 -2.38 -4.02
N LEU A 56 -5.56 -1.62 -5.06
CA LEU A 56 -4.61 -1.15 -6.06
C LEU A 56 -3.47 -0.37 -5.42
N LEU A 57 -3.79 0.57 -4.52
CA LEU A 57 -2.79 1.35 -3.79
C LEU A 57 -1.94 0.49 -2.86
N ALA A 58 -2.56 -0.43 -2.10
CA ALA A 58 -1.83 -1.33 -1.22
C ALA A 58 -0.86 -2.23 -1.98
N THR A 59 -1.31 -2.76 -3.12
CA THR A 59 -0.52 -3.66 -3.95
C THR A 59 0.60 -2.90 -4.64
N THR A 60 0.32 -1.69 -5.13
CA THR A 60 1.34 -0.80 -5.73
C THR A 60 2.44 -0.49 -4.72
N ILE A 61 2.08 -0.12 -3.48
CA ILE A 61 3.05 0.17 -2.42
C ILE A 61 3.87 -1.08 -2.09
N ALA A 62 3.23 -2.24 -1.93
CA ALA A 62 3.94 -3.50 -1.65
C ALA A 62 4.94 -3.85 -2.78
N ILE A 63 4.54 -3.67 -4.04
CA ILE A 63 5.37 -3.93 -5.21
C ILE A 63 6.54 -2.96 -5.34
N SER A 64 6.33 -1.67 -5.08
CA SER A 64 7.43 -0.70 -5.12
C SER A 64 8.51 -1.01 -4.09
N TYR A 65 8.16 -1.61 -2.94
CA TYR A 65 9.14 -2.07 -1.96
C TYR A 65 9.84 -3.41 -2.33
N ALA A 66 9.46 -4.08 -3.42
CA ALA A 66 10.01 -5.39 -3.79
C ALA A 66 11.47 -5.31 -4.28
N ASP A 67 11.87 -4.16 -4.82
CA ASP A 67 13.18 -3.93 -5.40
C ASP A 67 14.27 -3.69 -4.34
N ASP A 68 14.29 -2.47 -3.79
CA ASP A 68 15.38 -1.91 -3.01
C ASP A 68 14.92 -1.62 -1.56
N HIS A 69 13.71 -2.06 -1.24
CA HIS A 69 13.03 -1.79 0.03
C HIS A 69 12.86 -0.30 0.33
N LYS A 70 12.93 0.56 -0.69
CA LYS A 70 12.66 2.00 -0.61
C LYS A 70 11.57 2.35 -1.62
N LEU A 71 11.12 3.61 -1.54
CA LEU A 71 10.22 4.20 -2.51
C LEU A 71 10.96 5.31 -3.22
N ASP A 72 11.22 5.13 -4.50
CA ASP A 72 11.89 6.13 -5.31
C ASP A 72 10.94 7.28 -5.70
N LYS A 73 11.51 8.31 -6.35
CA LYS A 73 10.77 9.52 -6.71
C LYS A 73 9.65 9.26 -7.73
N GLU A 74 9.87 8.37 -8.70
CA GLU A 74 8.89 8.06 -9.73
C GLU A 74 7.77 7.16 -9.17
N GLU A 75 8.11 6.20 -8.31
CA GLU A 75 7.12 5.38 -7.60
C GLU A 75 6.24 6.23 -6.67
N LYS A 76 6.85 7.15 -5.93
CA LYS A 76 6.10 8.13 -5.11
C LYS A 76 5.17 8.98 -5.96
N LYS A 77 5.62 9.43 -7.14
CA LYS A 77 4.77 10.19 -8.07
C LYS A 77 3.61 9.35 -8.56
N MET A 78 3.84 8.10 -8.94
CA MET A 78 2.82 7.16 -9.38
C MET A 78 1.76 6.92 -8.28
N ILE A 79 2.20 6.61 -7.06
CA ILE A 79 1.30 6.42 -5.90
C ILE A 79 0.48 7.69 -5.65
N ASN A 80 1.12 8.86 -5.63
CA ASN A 80 0.43 10.14 -5.44
C ASN A 80 -0.54 10.46 -6.57
N HIS A 81 -0.20 10.09 -7.81
CA HIS A 81 -1.08 10.24 -8.96
C HIS A 81 -2.34 9.39 -8.80
N PHE A 82 -2.23 8.12 -8.41
CA PHE A 82 -3.39 7.28 -8.12
C PHE A 82 -4.25 7.85 -7.00
N ILE A 83 -3.64 8.23 -5.87
CA ILE A 83 -4.38 8.85 -4.76
C ILE A 83 -5.13 10.10 -5.24
N LYS A 84 -4.48 10.95 -6.05
CA LYS A 84 -5.07 12.19 -6.55
C LYS A 84 -6.24 11.93 -7.51
N ASN A 85 -6.11 10.95 -8.40
CA ASN A 85 -7.15 10.62 -9.39
C ASN A 85 -8.40 10.07 -8.71
N TYR A 86 -8.23 9.20 -7.71
CA TYR A 86 -9.36 8.55 -7.04
C TYR A 86 -9.84 9.27 -5.79
N LYS A 87 -9.27 10.43 -5.42
CA LYS A 87 -9.60 11.10 -4.14
C LYS A 87 -11.08 11.44 -3.97
N TYR A 88 -11.81 11.64 -5.05
CA TYR A 88 -13.24 11.97 -5.00
C TYR A 88 -14.13 10.73 -4.97
N ASP A 89 -13.61 9.58 -5.39
CA ASP A 89 -14.31 8.29 -5.47
C ASP A 89 -14.23 7.49 -4.16
N LEU A 90 -13.65 8.09 -3.11
CA LEU A 90 -13.33 7.41 -1.86
C LEU A 90 -14.10 8.01 -0.67
N SER A 91 -14.78 7.14 0.07
CA SER A 91 -15.35 7.43 1.38
C SER A 91 -14.28 7.90 2.38
N LYS A 92 -14.72 8.54 3.47
CA LYS A 92 -13.83 8.92 4.58
C LYS A 92 -13.10 7.69 5.16
N LYS A 93 -13.75 6.52 5.18
CA LYS A 93 -13.19 5.26 5.69
C LYS A 93 -12.08 4.74 4.76
N ALA A 94 -12.34 4.68 3.46
CA ALA A 94 -11.35 4.27 2.47
C ALA A 94 -10.15 5.24 2.43
N LYS A 95 -10.39 6.55 2.54
CA LYS A 95 -9.32 7.57 2.67
C LYS A 95 -8.43 7.34 3.88
N LYS A 96 -8.99 7.00 5.05
CA LYS A 96 -8.22 6.66 6.25
C LYS A 96 -7.35 5.43 6.02
N ASN A 97 -7.92 4.38 5.42
CA ASN A 97 -7.18 3.16 5.09
C ASN A 97 -6.03 3.46 4.13
N ILE A 98 -6.26 4.24 3.07
CA ILE A 98 -5.21 4.66 2.12
C ILE A 98 -4.12 5.47 2.80
N LYS A 99 -4.49 6.39 3.71
CA LYS A 99 -3.51 7.17 4.49
C LYS A 99 -2.65 6.27 5.37
N TYR A 100 -3.25 5.24 5.99
CA TYR A 100 -2.53 4.23 6.74
C TYR A 100 -1.58 3.44 5.84
N ILE A 101 -2.09 2.86 4.74
CA ILE A 101 -1.33 2.08 3.75
C ILE A 101 -0.13 2.88 3.23
N ARG A 102 -0.31 4.16 2.88
CA ARG A 102 0.76 5.04 2.38
C ARG A 102 1.90 5.24 3.37
N ARG A 103 1.60 5.22 4.68
CA ARG A 103 2.57 5.51 5.75
C ARG A 103 3.35 4.29 6.21
N HIS A 104 2.92 3.08 5.83
CA HIS A 104 3.49 1.85 6.34
C HIS A 104 4.11 1.03 5.20
N LYS A 105 5.26 0.44 5.47
CA LYS A 105 5.84 -0.57 4.57
C LYS A 105 4.94 -1.81 4.63
N ILE A 106 4.31 -2.13 3.50
CA ILE A 106 3.44 -3.30 3.40
C ILE A 106 4.30 -4.48 2.95
N SER A 107 4.49 -5.43 3.86
CA SER A 107 5.06 -6.74 3.50
C SER A 107 4.00 -7.59 2.80
N ARG A 108 4.45 -8.65 2.11
CA ARG A 108 3.56 -9.63 1.47
C ARG A 108 2.55 -10.25 2.45
N GLY A 109 3.00 -10.65 3.64
CA GLY A 109 2.11 -11.20 4.67
C GLY A 109 1.03 -10.21 5.11
N ASN A 110 1.39 -8.92 5.19
CA ASN A 110 0.44 -7.86 5.50
C ASN A 110 -0.54 -7.62 4.34
N LEU A 111 -0.09 -7.72 3.08
CA LEU A 111 -0.93 -7.48 1.91
C LEU A 111 -2.16 -8.40 1.85
N ASN A 112 -2.01 -9.69 2.19
CA ASN A 112 -3.16 -10.62 2.25
C ASN A 112 -4.17 -10.22 3.33
N LEU A 113 -3.70 -9.79 4.52
CA LEU A 113 -4.57 -9.28 5.58
C LEU A 113 -5.31 -8.02 5.14
N ILE A 114 -4.63 -7.16 4.38
CA ILE A 114 -5.24 -5.97 3.79
C ILE A 114 -6.34 -6.38 2.80
N TYR A 115 -6.11 -7.33 1.91
CA TYR A 115 -7.13 -7.81 0.98
C TYR A 115 -8.38 -8.35 1.69
N ILE A 116 -8.19 -9.16 2.73
CA ILE A 116 -9.30 -9.67 3.55
C ILE A 116 -10.08 -8.50 4.17
N LYS A 117 -9.39 -7.54 4.81
CA LYS A 117 -10.04 -6.37 5.42
C LYS A 117 -10.74 -5.48 4.41
N LEU A 118 -10.22 -5.38 3.20
CA LEU A 118 -10.81 -4.58 2.14
C LEU A 118 -11.92 -5.34 1.38
N ASN A 119 -12.25 -6.58 1.76
CA ASN A 119 -13.20 -7.44 1.07
C ASN A 119 -12.87 -7.62 -0.42
N ILE A 120 -11.59 -7.88 -0.71
CA ILE A 120 -11.07 -8.06 -2.07
C ILE A 120 -10.97 -9.56 -2.37
N ASP A 121 -11.70 -10.02 -3.38
CA ASP A 121 -11.66 -11.39 -3.85
C ASP A 121 -10.52 -11.66 -4.85
N GLY A 122 -10.33 -12.93 -5.22
CA GLY A 122 -9.28 -13.35 -6.15
C GLY A 122 -9.40 -12.71 -7.55
N HIS A 123 -10.60 -12.47 -8.05
CA HIS A 123 -10.81 -11.82 -9.34
C HIS A 123 -10.36 -10.36 -9.30
N MET A 124 -10.67 -9.65 -8.21
CA MET A 124 -10.22 -8.29 -8.00
C MET A 124 -8.70 -8.21 -7.81
N ILE A 125 -8.09 -9.17 -7.09
CA ILE A 125 -6.63 -9.28 -6.98
C ILE A 125 -6.00 -9.48 -8.37
N LEU A 126 -6.54 -10.38 -9.19
CA LEU A 126 -6.05 -10.60 -10.54
C LEU A 126 -6.12 -9.32 -11.37
N LYS A 127 -7.26 -8.63 -11.33
CA LYS A 127 -7.43 -7.34 -12.02
C LYS A 127 -6.40 -6.31 -11.55
N ILE A 128 -6.24 -6.12 -10.24
CA ILE A 128 -5.26 -5.20 -9.65
C ILE A 128 -3.85 -5.52 -10.14
N THR A 129 -3.43 -6.79 -10.11
CA THR A 129 -2.09 -7.19 -10.56
C THR A 129 -1.87 -6.96 -12.05
N ASN A 130 -2.88 -7.20 -12.89
CA ASN A 130 -2.83 -6.92 -14.33
C ASN A 130 -2.69 -5.42 -14.62
N ASP A 131 -3.47 -4.59 -13.91
CA ASP A 131 -3.42 -3.15 -14.08
C ASP A 131 -2.05 -2.60 -13.66
N ILE A 132 -1.48 -3.08 -12.54
CA ILE A 132 -0.13 -2.71 -12.10
C ILE A 132 0.93 -3.20 -13.08
N GLU A 133 0.87 -4.45 -13.55
CA GLU A 133 1.78 -4.96 -14.57
C GLU A 133 1.77 -4.06 -15.83
N HIS A 134 0.59 -3.67 -16.29
CA HIS A 134 0.45 -2.77 -17.42
C HIS A 134 1.15 -1.44 -17.15
N ILE A 135 0.95 -0.85 -15.96
CA ILE A 135 1.61 0.41 -15.57
C ILE A 135 3.14 0.25 -15.53
N LEU A 136 3.64 -0.85 -14.97
CA LEU A 136 5.07 -1.11 -14.82
C LEU A 136 5.78 -1.38 -16.16
N LYS A 137 5.13 -2.08 -17.10
CA LYS A 137 5.68 -2.33 -18.44
C LYS A 137 5.95 -1.06 -19.25
N HIS A 138 5.29 0.04 -18.90
CA HIS A 138 5.53 1.35 -19.50
C HIS A 138 6.63 2.16 -18.78
N SER A 139 7.28 1.57 -17.77
CA SER A 139 8.42 2.19 -17.09
C SER A 139 9.74 1.81 -17.78
N ASN A 140 10.68 2.76 -17.82
CA ASN A 140 12.03 2.53 -18.37
C ASN A 140 12.98 1.82 -17.39
N LYS A 141 12.45 1.13 -16.38
CA LYS A 141 13.23 0.47 -15.31
C LYS A 141 13.23 -1.04 -15.47
N ASP A 142 14.23 -1.68 -14.88
CA ASP A 142 14.16 -3.12 -14.66
C ASP A 142 13.05 -3.40 -13.64
N ILE A 143 12.03 -4.14 -14.09
CA ILE A 143 10.86 -4.49 -13.30
C ILE A 143 10.86 -5.97 -12.87
N SER A 144 11.98 -6.68 -13.03
CA SER A 144 12.04 -8.14 -12.85
C SER A 144 11.59 -8.58 -11.46
N LYS A 145 12.01 -7.88 -10.40
CA LYS A 145 11.61 -8.17 -9.01
C LYS A 145 10.13 -7.85 -8.74
N GLN A 146 9.63 -6.76 -9.32
CA GLN A 146 8.23 -6.38 -9.24
C GLN A 146 7.35 -7.41 -9.94
N MET A 147 7.79 -7.91 -11.10
CA MET A 147 7.12 -8.97 -11.86
C MET A 147 7.14 -10.31 -11.11
N GLU A 148 8.24 -10.65 -10.45
CA GLU A 148 8.32 -11.82 -9.57
C GLU A 148 7.24 -11.75 -8.47
N LEU A 149 7.16 -10.63 -7.74
CA LEU A 149 6.15 -10.45 -6.70
C LEU A 149 4.72 -10.45 -7.25
N ILE A 150 4.47 -9.87 -8.44
CA ILE A 150 3.17 -9.94 -9.12
C ILE A 150 2.76 -11.39 -9.38
N ASN A 151 3.68 -12.19 -9.91
CA ASN A 151 3.43 -13.61 -10.19
C ASN A 151 3.23 -14.41 -8.91
N GLU A 152 3.97 -14.10 -7.84
CA GLU A 152 3.75 -14.69 -6.52
C GLU A 152 2.35 -14.39 -5.96
N ILE A 153 1.88 -13.14 -6.09
CA ILE A 153 0.53 -12.74 -5.65
C ILE A 153 -0.54 -13.50 -6.44
N ARG A 154 -0.38 -13.61 -7.77
CA ARG A 154 -1.29 -14.36 -8.65
C ARG A 154 -1.33 -15.84 -8.30
N ASN A 155 -0.17 -16.47 -8.15
CA ASN A 155 -0.03 -17.88 -7.80
C ASN A 155 -0.66 -18.20 -6.44
N ALA A 156 -0.46 -17.34 -5.45
CA ALA A 156 -1.06 -17.49 -4.12
C ALA A 156 -2.59 -17.43 -4.14
N ASN A 157 -3.17 -16.82 -5.19
CA ASN A 157 -4.62 -16.71 -5.38
C ASN A 157 -5.15 -17.65 -6.47
N GLY A 158 -4.39 -18.70 -6.83
CA GLY A 158 -4.83 -19.77 -7.72
C GLY A 158 -4.62 -19.52 -9.21
N TYR A 159 -3.94 -18.44 -9.60
CA TYR A 159 -3.65 -18.12 -11.00
C TYR A 159 -2.20 -18.47 -11.34
N LYS A 160 -1.99 -19.46 -12.21
CA LYS A 160 -0.67 -19.87 -12.73
C LYS A 160 -0.41 -19.21 -14.08
N PHE A 161 0.77 -18.61 -14.23
CA PHE A 161 1.26 -18.01 -15.48
C PHE A 161 2.64 -18.55 -15.82
#